data_AF-A0A7R8ZB47-F1
#
_entry.id   AF-A0A7R8ZB47-F1
#
_cell.length_a   1.000
_cell.length_b   1.000
_cell.length_c   1.000
_cell.angle_alpha   90.00
_cell.angle_beta   90.00
_cell.angle_gamma   90.00
#
_symmetry.space_group_name_H-M   'P 1'
#
loop_
_entity.id
_entity.type
_entity.pdbx_description
1 polymer ?
#
loop_
_entity_poly.entity_id
_entity_poly.type
_entity_poly.pdbx_seq_one_letter_code
_entity_poly.pdbx_strand_id
1 'polypeptide(L)'
;MSCEECPLQAQPYKRREGRVHSAYKLTVQVKCILSDVSSQVEVLTGPDKGKQGIIKQVIQERNWVIVEGMNCHLRMVGRSKDFPGVCIKSEAPLLVTNQVSLVDPSDLQSTPVEWRYTDAGEKVRVSVRSGRIIPVPVMAGETIDYKTKASYKDSEKDTLASNVSEITFAPKLKTFEMDIMEEFGIKEERIPAHTFWY
;
A
#
# COMPACT_ATOMS: atom_id res chain seq x y z
N MET A 1 24.45 -64.25 -10.05
CA MET A 1 25.12 -63.38 -9.07
C MET A 1 24.24 -62.16 -8.91
N SER A 2 23.54 -62.11 -7.77
CA SER A 2 22.56 -61.11 -7.40
C SER A 2 23.23 -59.76 -7.17
N CYS A 3 22.78 -58.73 -7.89
CA CYS A 3 23.07 -57.34 -7.53
C CYS A 3 22.12 -56.97 -6.38
N GLU A 4 22.67 -56.81 -5.19
CA GLU A 4 21.96 -56.27 -4.04
C GLU A 4 21.77 -54.76 -4.23
N GLU A 5 20.51 -54.32 -4.32
CA GLU A 5 20.14 -52.91 -4.29
C GLU A 5 20.34 -52.36 -2.86
N CYS A 6 21.17 -51.33 -2.72
CA CYS A 6 21.33 -50.60 -1.47
C CYS A 6 20.23 -49.53 -1.37
N PRO A 7 19.36 -49.54 -0.34
CA PRO A 7 18.34 -48.52 -0.17
C PRO A 7 18.97 -47.27 0.46
N LEU A 8 19.34 -46.30 -0.36
CA LEU A 8 19.63 -44.94 0.12
C LEU A 8 18.31 -44.28 0.54
N GLN A 9 17.95 -44.44 1.81
CA GLN A 9 16.91 -43.61 2.43
C GLN A 9 17.42 -42.17 2.55
N ALA A 10 16.98 -41.30 1.64
CA ALA A 10 17.17 -39.87 1.76
C ALA A 10 16.38 -39.37 2.98
N GLN A 11 17.08 -39.02 4.06
CA GLN A 11 16.44 -38.30 5.15
C GLN A 11 16.04 -36.90 4.67
N PRO A 12 14.80 -36.44 4.92
CA PRO A 12 14.39 -35.09 4.54
C PRO A 12 15.22 -34.06 5.30
N TYR A 13 15.84 -33.15 4.56
CA TYR A 13 16.54 -31.98 5.10
C TYR A 13 15.58 -31.17 5.97
N LYS A 14 15.80 -31.18 7.29
CA LYS A 14 15.07 -30.33 8.24
C LYS A 14 15.39 -28.86 7.94
N ARG A 15 14.50 -28.19 7.21
CA ARG A 15 14.55 -26.74 6.99
C ARG A 15 14.52 -26.08 8.37
N ARG A 16 15.48 -25.19 8.67
CA ARG A 16 15.49 -24.40 9.93
C ARG A 16 14.30 -23.44 9.93
N GLU A 17 13.12 -23.92 10.28
CA GLU A 17 11.84 -23.19 10.18
C GLU A 17 11.73 -22.01 11.17
N GLY A 18 12.53 -21.97 12.25
CA GLY A 18 12.31 -21.01 13.34
C GLY A 18 12.62 -19.54 13.04
N ARG A 19 13.57 -19.21 12.15
CA ARG A 19 13.98 -17.82 11.91
C ARG A 19 13.20 -17.14 10.78
N VAL A 20 12.76 -17.95 9.81
CA VAL A 20 12.04 -17.50 8.62
C VAL A 20 10.64 -17.02 9.03
N HIS A 21 9.91 -17.77 9.84
CA HIS A 21 8.55 -17.39 10.25
C HIS A 21 8.44 -16.07 11.04
N SER A 22 9.43 -15.73 11.86
CA SER A 22 9.40 -14.48 12.66
C SER A 22 9.55 -13.24 11.77
N ALA A 23 10.50 -13.25 10.84
CA ALA A 23 10.69 -12.16 9.89
C ALA A 23 9.48 -11.98 8.95
N TYR A 24 8.81 -13.07 8.58
CA TYR A 24 7.63 -13.02 7.70
C TYR A 24 6.40 -12.47 8.43
N LYS A 25 6.23 -12.78 9.72
CA LYS A 25 5.18 -12.18 10.55
C LYS A 25 5.36 -10.67 10.71
N LEU A 26 6.60 -10.23 10.92
CA LEU A 26 6.97 -8.82 10.99
C LEU A 26 6.70 -8.08 9.68
N THR A 27 7.03 -8.67 8.52
CA THR A 27 6.77 -8.03 7.22
C THR A 27 5.28 -7.96 6.88
N VAL A 28 4.48 -8.95 7.28
CA VAL A 28 3.03 -8.95 7.07
C VAL A 28 2.36 -7.85 7.89
N GLN A 29 2.62 -7.78 9.20
CA GLN A 29 2.03 -6.77 10.08
C GLN A 29 2.42 -5.35 9.66
N VAL A 30 3.69 -5.15 9.32
CA VAL A 30 4.18 -3.86 8.81
C VAL A 30 3.48 -3.50 7.50
N LYS A 31 3.39 -4.44 6.56
CA LYS A 31 2.75 -4.18 5.26
C LYS A 31 1.25 -3.90 5.36
N CYS A 32 0.53 -4.55 6.27
CA CYS A 32 -0.89 -4.26 6.53
C CYS A 32 -1.05 -2.83 7.08
N ILE A 33 -0.36 -2.52 8.17
CA ILE A 33 -0.54 -1.22 8.85
C ILE A 33 -0.08 -0.06 7.96
N LEU A 34 0.93 -0.26 7.12
CA LEU A 34 1.45 0.78 6.24
C LEU A 34 0.52 1.14 5.05
N SER A 35 -0.45 0.28 4.71
CA SER A 35 -1.44 0.58 3.67
C SER A 35 -2.72 1.22 4.21
N ASP A 36 -2.90 1.26 5.52
CA ASP A 36 -4.21 1.48 6.15
C ASP A 36 -4.29 2.81 6.89
N VAL A 37 -4.39 3.91 6.15
CA VAL A 37 -4.80 5.21 6.74
C VAL A 37 -6.22 5.06 7.29
N SER A 38 -6.48 5.55 8.51
CA SER A 38 -7.74 5.47 9.26
C SER A 38 -8.14 4.11 9.87
N SER A 39 -7.27 3.09 9.90
CA SER A 39 -7.55 1.87 10.67
C SER A 39 -7.38 2.09 12.19
N GLN A 40 -8.17 1.36 12.98
CA GLN A 40 -8.04 1.34 14.44
C GLN A 40 -6.84 0.49 14.87
N VAL A 41 -6.05 1.06 15.75
CA VAL A 41 -4.85 0.43 16.31
C VAL A 41 -4.78 0.60 17.82
N GLU A 42 -4.13 -0.36 18.47
CA GLU A 42 -3.82 -0.32 19.89
C GLU A 42 -2.32 -0.11 20.10
N VAL A 43 -1.98 0.76 21.04
CA VAL A 43 -0.59 1.04 21.44
C VAL A 43 -0.13 0.00 22.47
N LEU A 44 0.94 -0.73 22.15
CA LEU A 44 1.46 -1.82 22.98
C LEU A 44 2.46 -1.35 24.04
N THR A 45 3.16 -0.24 23.76
CA THR A 45 4.29 0.24 24.57
C THR A 45 4.25 1.76 24.72
N GLY A 46 4.75 2.27 25.86
CA GLY A 46 4.85 3.70 26.13
C GLY A 46 3.81 4.19 27.13
N PRO A 47 3.66 5.52 27.27
CA PRO A 47 2.78 6.12 28.28
C PRO A 47 1.29 5.86 28.00
N ASP A 48 0.93 5.68 26.72
CA ASP A 48 -0.44 5.46 26.26
C ASP A 48 -0.76 3.97 26.02
N LYS A 49 -0.09 3.06 26.73
CA LYS A 49 -0.28 1.61 26.57
C LYS A 49 -1.74 1.20 26.80
N GLY A 50 -2.27 0.36 25.90
CA GLY A 50 -3.63 -0.17 25.95
C GLY A 50 -4.71 0.79 25.43
N LYS A 51 -4.34 2.01 25.05
CA LYS A 51 -5.26 2.94 24.41
C LYS A 51 -5.38 2.60 22.91
N GLN A 52 -6.58 2.81 22.40
CA GLN A 52 -6.91 2.62 21.00
C GLN A 52 -7.05 3.96 20.31
N GLY A 53 -6.55 4.06 19.09
CA GLY A 53 -6.60 5.28 18.29
C GLY A 53 -6.68 4.98 16.81
N ILE A 54 -6.97 6.01 16.04
CA ILE A 54 -7.08 5.94 14.59
C ILE A 54 -5.76 6.41 13.97
N ILE A 55 -5.28 5.71 12.94
CA ILE A 55 -4.10 6.13 12.19
C ILE A 55 -4.43 7.37 11.35
N LYS A 56 -3.72 8.46 11.62
CA LYS A 56 -3.85 9.72 10.88
C LYS A 56 -2.93 9.79 9.67
N GLN A 57 -1.68 9.37 9.84
CA GLN A 57 -0.69 9.40 8.78
C GLN A 57 0.29 8.24 8.91
N VAL A 58 0.71 7.71 7.77
CA VAL A 58 1.73 6.67 7.65
C VAL A 58 2.95 7.23 6.91
N ILE A 59 4.14 6.97 7.44
CA ILE A 59 5.43 7.31 6.80
C ILE A 59 6.18 6.01 6.55
N GLN A 60 6.10 5.53 5.31
CA GLN A 60 6.60 4.20 4.91
C GLN A 60 8.13 4.09 4.99
N GLU A 61 8.86 5.15 4.64
CA GLU A 61 10.34 5.15 4.61
C GLU A 61 10.99 4.78 5.95
N ARG A 62 10.35 5.14 7.06
CA ARG A 62 10.85 4.91 8.42
C ARG A 62 10.00 3.93 9.22
N ASN A 63 8.98 3.32 8.60
CA ASN A 63 7.96 2.50 9.26
C ASN A 63 7.30 3.21 10.46
N TRP A 64 7.02 4.51 10.30
CA TRP A 64 6.41 5.34 11.32
C TRP A 64 4.92 5.54 11.05
N VAL A 65 4.15 5.58 12.13
CA VAL A 65 2.71 5.83 12.10
C VAL A 65 2.39 6.89 13.14
N ILE A 66 1.58 7.86 12.74
CA ILE A 66 1.05 8.90 13.61
C ILE A 66 -0.39 8.51 13.93
N VAL A 67 -0.65 8.27 15.21
CA VAL A 67 -1.98 7.90 15.73
C VAL A 67 -2.59 9.14 16.38
N GLU A 68 -3.88 9.36 16.13
CA GLU A 68 -4.60 10.52 16.65
C GLU A 68 -4.59 10.56 18.18
N GLY A 69 -4.12 11.67 18.73
CA GLY A 69 -4.13 11.92 20.18
C GLY A 69 -3.21 11.05 21.04
N MET A 70 -2.38 10.19 20.43
CA MET A 70 -1.46 9.28 21.13
C MET A 70 -0.01 9.74 21.04
N ASN A 71 0.78 9.39 22.05
CA ASN A 71 2.21 9.73 22.13
C ASN A 71 2.44 11.24 21.91
N CYS A 72 1.58 12.05 22.53
CA CYS A 72 1.57 13.50 22.34
C CYS A 72 2.63 14.19 23.21
N HIS A 73 3.30 15.17 22.64
CA HIS A 73 4.13 16.13 23.37
C HIS A 73 3.53 17.54 23.24
N LEU A 74 3.76 18.37 24.26
CA LEU A 74 3.32 19.76 24.24
C LEU A 74 4.36 20.61 23.52
N ARG A 75 3.94 21.37 22.51
CA ARG A 75 4.78 22.35 21.83
C ARG A 75 4.07 23.70 21.74
N MET A 76 4.82 24.79 21.90
CA MET A 76 4.29 26.13 21.66
C MET A 76 4.43 26.50 20.19
N VAL A 77 3.34 26.97 19.58
CA VAL A 77 3.28 27.38 18.18
C VAL A 77 2.93 28.87 18.09
N GLY A 78 3.54 29.56 17.13
CA GLY A 78 3.22 30.96 16.82
C GLY A 78 3.74 31.99 17.82
N ARG A 79 4.75 31.65 18.64
CA ARG A 79 5.34 32.60 19.59
C ARG A 79 5.99 33.78 18.85
N SER A 80 5.54 34.99 19.15
CA SER A 80 6.09 36.26 18.64
C SER A 80 6.40 37.19 19.83
N LYS A 81 6.94 38.39 19.57
CA LYS A 81 7.17 39.39 20.63
C LYS A 81 5.86 39.87 21.27
N ASP A 82 4.81 40.00 20.45
CA ASP A 82 3.50 40.51 20.87
C ASP A 82 2.52 39.39 21.27
N PHE A 83 2.83 38.13 20.96
CA PHE A 83 1.96 36.99 21.22
C PHE A 83 2.70 35.85 21.95
N PRO A 84 2.26 35.46 23.16
CA PRO A 84 2.96 34.46 23.98
C PRO A 84 3.00 33.04 23.36
N GLY A 85 2.25 32.79 22.28
CA GLY A 85 2.14 31.50 21.62
C GLY A 85 1.01 30.65 22.20
N VAL A 86 0.52 29.69 21.41
CA VAL A 86 -0.48 28.71 21.87
C VAL A 86 0.22 27.39 22.16
N CYS A 87 -0.07 26.80 23.33
CA CYS A 87 0.36 25.45 23.65
C CYS A 87 -0.53 24.43 22.95
N ILE A 88 0.03 23.67 22.02
CA ILE A 88 -0.69 22.66 21.22
C ILE A 88 -0.11 21.27 21.54
N LYS A 89 -0.99 20.28 21.68
CA LYS A 89 -0.62 18.86 21.74
C LYS A 89 -0.27 18.39 20.33
N SER A 90 0.99 18.04 20.12
CA SER A 90 1.47 17.48 18.85
C SER A 90 1.72 15.99 19.02
N GLU A 91 1.15 15.20 18.12
CA GLU A 91 1.35 13.75 18.05
C GLU A 91 2.81 13.46 17.67
N ALA A 92 3.40 12.40 18.23
CA ALA A 92 4.72 11.91 17.83
C ALA A 92 4.59 10.54 17.15
N PRO A 93 5.47 10.23 16.18
CA PRO A 93 5.40 8.96 15.46
C PRO A 93 5.66 7.77 16.38
N LEU A 94 4.98 6.67 16.08
CA LEU A 94 5.16 5.36 16.68
C LEU A 94 5.70 4.38 15.63
N LEU A 95 6.52 3.44 16.08
CA LEU A 95 7.09 2.39 15.24
C LEU A 95 6.10 1.23 15.09
N VAL A 96 5.75 0.91 13.84
CA VAL A 96 4.77 -0.14 13.50
C VAL A 96 5.18 -1.52 14.03
N THR A 97 6.47 -1.80 14.05
CA THR A 97 7.03 -3.13 14.30
C THR A 97 6.74 -3.66 15.70
N ASN A 98 6.87 -2.80 16.71
CA ASN A 98 6.86 -3.20 18.12
C ASN A 98 5.87 -2.40 18.98
N GLN A 99 5.47 -1.20 18.54
CA GLN A 99 4.72 -0.27 19.39
C GLN A 99 3.23 -0.26 19.09
N VAL A 100 2.81 -0.78 17.93
CA VAL A 100 1.43 -0.67 17.42
C VAL A 100 0.94 -2.02 16.89
N SER A 101 -0.32 -2.32 17.14
CA SER A 101 -1.00 -3.50 16.60
C SER A 101 -2.40 -3.16 16.09
N LEU A 102 -2.90 -3.92 15.11
CA LEU A 102 -4.26 -3.76 14.62
C LEU A 102 -5.26 -4.29 15.65
N VAL A 103 -6.42 -3.66 15.68
CA VAL A 103 -7.53 -4.04 16.56
C VAL A 103 -8.57 -4.79 15.73
N ASP A 104 -9.05 -5.91 16.28
CA ASP A 104 -10.20 -6.62 15.71
C ASP A 104 -11.49 -5.82 15.97
N PRO A 105 -12.31 -5.50 14.95
CA PRO A 105 -13.53 -4.72 15.13
C PRO A 105 -14.60 -5.42 15.98
N SER A 106 -14.53 -6.75 16.09
CA SER A 106 -15.52 -7.54 16.83
C SER A 106 -15.21 -7.67 18.31
N ASP A 107 -13.93 -7.79 18.66
CA ASP A 107 -13.50 -8.13 20.02
C ASP A 107 -12.76 -6.95 20.68
N LEU A 108 -12.46 -5.89 19.92
CA LEU A 108 -11.77 -4.68 20.36
C LEU A 108 -10.46 -4.95 21.11
N GLN A 109 -9.75 -6.01 20.73
CA GLN A 109 -8.45 -6.35 21.28
C GLN A 109 -7.40 -6.37 20.16
N SER A 110 -6.17 -6.03 20.51
CA SER A 110 -5.00 -6.17 19.66
C SER A 110 -4.83 -7.60 19.14
N THR A 111 -4.61 -7.74 17.84
CA THR A 111 -4.37 -9.03 17.21
C THR A 111 -3.25 -8.99 16.16
N PRO A 112 -2.51 -10.10 16.00
CA PRO A 112 -1.69 -10.29 14.82
C PRO A 112 -2.58 -10.63 13.62
N VAL A 113 -2.14 -10.18 12.45
CA VAL A 113 -2.88 -10.29 11.19
C VAL A 113 -2.10 -11.12 10.18
N GLU A 114 -2.81 -11.93 9.41
CA GLU A 114 -2.30 -12.71 8.29
C GLU A 114 -3.04 -12.35 6.99
N TRP A 115 -2.35 -12.42 5.86
CA TRP A 115 -3.00 -12.30 4.55
C TRP A 115 -3.54 -13.66 4.11
N ARG A 116 -4.81 -13.71 3.71
CA ARG A 116 -5.44 -14.89 3.10
C ARG A 116 -6.15 -14.48 1.81
N TYR A 117 -6.42 -15.47 0.96
CA TYR A 117 -7.28 -15.28 -0.21
C TYR A 117 -8.66 -15.84 0.10
N THR A 118 -9.69 -15.11 -0.30
CA THR A 118 -11.07 -15.61 -0.30
C THR A 118 -11.31 -16.50 -1.51
N ASP A 119 -12.42 -17.24 -1.51
CA ASP A 119 -12.83 -18.09 -2.62
C ASP A 119 -13.07 -17.30 -3.92
N ALA A 120 -13.41 -16.00 -3.79
CA ALA A 120 -13.52 -15.06 -4.90
C ALA A 120 -12.15 -14.62 -5.49
N GLY A 121 -11.04 -15.02 -4.87
CA GLY A 121 -9.69 -14.63 -5.26
C GLY A 121 -9.23 -13.29 -4.68
N GLU A 122 -10.05 -12.63 -3.86
CA GLU A 122 -9.69 -11.36 -3.25
C GLU A 122 -8.73 -11.57 -2.08
N LYS A 123 -7.66 -10.77 -2.04
CA LYS A 123 -6.67 -10.80 -0.97
C LYS A 123 -7.16 -9.99 0.22
N VAL A 124 -7.45 -10.67 1.32
CA VAL A 124 -8.02 -10.07 2.53
C VAL A 124 -7.08 -10.24 3.73
N ARG A 125 -7.14 -9.28 4.64
CA ARG A 125 -6.46 -9.36 5.94
C ARG A 125 -7.36 -10.08 6.94
N VAL A 126 -6.83 -11.11 7.59
CA VAL A 126 -7.56 -11.97 8.53
C VAL A 126 -6.86 -11.93 9.88
N SER A 127 -7.64 -11.74 10.94
CA SER A 127 -7.15 -11.82 12.31
C SER A 127 -6.79 -13.26 12.66
N VAL A 128 -5.61 -13.49 13.25
CA VAL A 128 -5.20 -14.86 13.62
C VAL A 128 -6.06 -15.41 14.76
N ARG A 129 -6.49 -14.54 15.67
CA ARG A 129 -7.21 -14.92 16.88
C ARG A 129 -8.68 -15.22 16.61
N SER A 130 -9.39 -14.30 15.93
CA SER A 130 -10.82 -14.45 15.67
C SER A 130 -11.14 -15.04 14.28
N GLY A 131 -10.14 -15.15 13.39
CA GLY A 131 -10.34 -15.66 12.03
C GLY A 131 -11.21 -14.77 11.16
N ARG A 132 -11.53 -13.55 11.63
CA ARG A 132 -12.43 -12.61 10.96
C ARG A 132 -11.65 -11.75 9.98
N ILE A 133 -12.34 -11.31 8.93
CA ILE A 133 -11.79 -10.41 7.93
C ILE A 133 -11.84 -8.99 8.48
N ILE A 134 -10.71 -8.29 8.43
CA ILE A 134 -10.66 -6.85 8.75
C ILE A 134 -10.77 -6.10 7.41
N PRO A 135 -11.87 -5.39 7.12
CA PRO A 135 -12.02 -4.70 5.83
C PRO A 135 -11.08 -3.50 5.75
N VAL A 136 -10.45 -3.24 4.61
CA VAL A 136 -9.66 -2.01 4.37
C VAL A 136 -10.58 -0.79 4.52
N PRO A 137 -10.19 0.27 5.26
CA PRO A 137 -11.04 1.42 5.45
C PRO A 137 -11.27 2.18 4.14
N VAL A 138 -12.45 2.78 3.98
CA VAL A 138 -12.86 3.49 2.75
C VAL A 138 -11.90 4.65 2.42
N MET A 139 -11.36 5.32 3.44
CA MET A 139 -10.43 6.44 3.28
C MET A 139 -9.11 6.05 2.60
N ALA A 140 -8.72 4.76 2.65
CA ALA A 140 -7.51 4.31 1.95
C ALA A 140 -7.65 4.40 0.42
N GLY A 141 -8.88 4.44 -0.09
CA GLY A 141 -9.18 4.66 -1.51
C GLY A 141 -9.27 6.13 -1.91
N GLU A 142 -9.10 7.08 -0.99
CA GLU A 142 -9.17 8.50 -1.29
C GLU A 142 -7.88 8.98 -1.98
N THR A 143 -8.04 9.74 -3.06
CA THR A 143 -6.92 10.41 -3.75
C THR A 143 -6.40 11.57 -2.90
N ILE A 144 -5.14 11.96 -3.09
CA ILE A 144 -4.48 13.12 -2.46
C ILE A 144 -5.33 14.40 -2.58
N ASP A 145 -6.10 14.52 -3.66
CA ASP A 145 -6.94 15.67 -3.95
C ASP A 145 -8.27 15.69 -3.17
N TYR A 146 -8.54 14.69 -2.33
CA TYR A 146 -9.79 14.47 -1.58
C TYR A 146 -11.06 14.47 -2.45
N LYS A 147 -10.91 14.28 -3.77
CA LYS A 147 -12.02 14.15 -4.71
C LYS A 147 -12.43 12.69 -4.81
N THR A 148 -13.68 12.41 -4.49
CA THR A 148 -14.29 11.11 -4.77
C THR A 148 -14.80 11.06 -6.20
N LYS A 149 -14.86 9.86 -6.80
CA LYS A 149 -15.46 9.65 -8.13
C LYS A 149 -16.89 10.20 -8.20
N ALA A 150 -17.65 10.09 -7.12
CA ALA A 150 -19.03 10.60 -7.04
C ALA A 150 -19.10 12.13 -6.99
N SER A 151 -18.10 12.79 -6.40
CA SER A 151 -18.04 14.26 -6.29
C SER A 151 -17.40 14.95 -7.50
N TYR A 152 -16.85 14.18 -8.44
CA TYR A 152 -16.19 14.73 -9.61
C TYR A 152 -17.21 15.41 -10.54
N LYS A 153 -16.86 16.59 -11.04
CA LYS A 153 -17.63 17.32 -12.04
C LYS A 153 -16.72 17.60 -13.21
N ASP A 154 -17.17 17.23 -14.40
CA ASP A 154 -16.43 17.43 -15.63
C ASP A 154 -16.26 18.93 -15.91
N SER A 155 -15.03 19.33 -16.21
CA SER A 155 -14.69 20.68 -16.63
C SER A 155 -14.67 20.80 -18.16
N GLU A 156 -14.64 22.03 -18.68
CA GLU A 156 -14.62 22.28 -20.13
C GLU A 156 -13.40 21.65 -20.85
N LYS A 157 -12.31 21.37 -20.11
CA LYS A 157 -11.09 20.77 -20.66
C LYS A 157 -11.01 19.26 -20.46
N ASP A 158 -12.02 18.65 -19.82
CA ASP A 158 -12.03 17.23 -19.56
C ASP A 158 -12.69 16.46 -20.72
N THR A 159 -12.18 15.26 -20.98
CA THR A 159 -12.75 14.38 -21.99
C THR A 159 -13.98 13.65 -21.43
N LEU A 160 -15.04 13.59 -22.22
CA LEU A 160 -16.25 12.85 -21.85
C LEU A 160 -15.97 11.34 -21.81
N ALA A 161 -16.66 10.63 -20.92
CA ALA A 161 -16.52 9.18 -20.75
C ALA A 161 -16.84 8.39 -22.04
N SER A 162 -17.78 8.88 -22.86
CA SER A 162 -18.10 8.30 -24.17
C SER A 162 -16.87 8.24 -25.06
N ASN A 163 -16.22 9.38 -25.26
CA ASN A 163 -15.08 9.54 -26.17
C ASN A 163 -13.87 8.72 -25.74
N VAL A 164 -13.70 8.49 -24.43
CA VAL A 164 -12.60 7.67 -23.90
C VAL A 164 -12.86 6.17 -24.06
N SER A 165 -14.13 5.74 -24.00
CA SER A 165 -14.51 4.34 -24.16
C SER A 165 -14.55 3.87 -25.62
N GLU A 166 -14.54 4.81 -26.56
CA GLU A 166 -14.54 4.53 -27.99
C GLU A 166 -13.20 3.89 -28.40
N ILE A 167 -13.28 2.65 -28.91
CA ILE A 167 -12.13 1.93 -29.42
C ILE A 167 -11.83 2.43 -30.84
N THR A 168 -10.89 3.37 -30.94
CA THR A 168 -10.46 3.97 -32.22
C THR A 168 -9.26 3.26 -32.84
N PHE A 169 -8.53 2.46 -32.06
CA PHE A 169 -7.31 1.80 -32.50
C PHE A 169 -7.61 0.57 -33.38
N ALA A 170 -7.12 0.59 -34.61
CA ALA A 170 -7.14 -0.55 -35.53
C ALA A 170 -5.70 -1.10 -35.73
N PRO A 171 -5.44 -2.38 -35.42
CA PRO A 171 -4.09 -2.94 -35.55
C PRO A 171 -3.71 -3.08 -37.03
N LYS A 172 -2.69 -2.33 -37.46
CA LYS A 172 -2.11 -2.39 -38.82
C LYS A 172 -0.64 -2.80 -38.75
N LEU A 173 -0.12 -3.44 -39.80
CA LEU A 173 1.31 -3.75 -39.95
C LEU A 173 2.09 -2.55 -40.50
N LYS A 174 1.91 -1.37 -39.89
CA LYS A 174 2.59 -0.10 -40.24
C LYS A 174 3.04 0.57 -38.94
N THR A 175 4.10 1.39 -39.00
CA THR A 175 4.42 2.24 -37.85
C THR A 175 3.42 3.40 -37.77
N PHE A 176 3.36 4.05 -36.60
CA PHE A 176 2.50 5.20 -36.38
C PHE A 176 2.78 6.34 -37.37
N GLU A 177 4.06 6.60 -37.64
CA GLU A 177 4.50 7.65 -38.56
C GLU A 177 4.08 7.33 -39.99
N MET A 178 4.20 6.07 -40.43
CA MET A 178 3.79 5.65 -41.77
C MET A 178 2.27 5.78 -41.96
N ASP A 179 1.47 5.41 -40.95
CA ASP A 179 0.00 5.51 -41.02
C ASP A 179 -0.45 6.97 -41.11
N ILE A 180 0.15 7.86 -40.32
CA ILE A 180 -0.09 9.31 -40.40
C ILE A 180 0.34 9.88 -41.75
N MET A 181 1.52 9.52 -42.24
CA MET A 181 1.97 10.01 -43.54
C MET A 181 0.99 9.65 -44.65
N GLU A 182 0.46 8.43 -44.63
CA GLU A 182 -0.54 7.98 -45.59
C GLU A 182 -1.88 8.69 -45.42
N GLU A 183 -2.36 8.86 -44.18
CA GLU A 183 -3.61 9.55 -43.87
C GLU A 183 -3.59 11.04 -44.28
N PHE A 184 -2.50 11.74 -44.00
CA PHE A 184 -2.31 13.13 -44.39
C PHE A 184 -1.81 13.30 -45.84
N GLY A 185 -1.56 12.21 -46.57
CA GLY A 185 -1.09 12.23 -47.95
C GLY A 185 0.33 12.80 -48.13
N ILE A 186 1.15 12.77 -47.07
CA ILE A 186 2.54 13.25 -47.08
C ILE A 186 3.41 12.23 -47.81
N LYS A 187 4.11 12.68 -48.85
CA LYS A 187 5.03 11.85 -49.63
C LYS A 187 6.47 12.25 -49.32
N GLU A 188 7.25 11.30 -48.79
CA GLU A 188 8.70 11.46 -48.63
C GLU A 188 9.40 10.66 -49.73
N GLU A 189 10.03 11.36 -50.66
CA GLU A 189 10.76 10.76 -51.79
C GLU A 189 12.25 10.60 -51.48
N ARG A 190 12.76 11.23 -50.42
CA ARG A 190 14.18 11.16 -50.07
C ARG A 190 14.50 9.82 -49.41
N ILE A 191 15.63 9.23 -49.81
CA ILE A 191 16.15 8.02 -49.19
C ILE A 191 17.13 8.44 -48.08
N PRO A 192 16.97 7.94 -46.84
CA PRO A 192 17.89 8.28 -45.75
C PRO A 192 19.30 7.79 -46.08
N ALA A 193 20.30 8.64 -45.84
CA ALA A 193 21.70 8.28 -46.02
C ALA A 193 22.11 7.20 -45.01
N HIS A 194 23.03 6.32 -45.42
CA HIS A 194 23.55 5.27 -44.56
C HIS A 194 24.36 5.85 -43.39
N THR A 195 23.98 5.53 -42.15
CA THR A 195 24.65 5.99 -40.93
C THR A 195 25.22 4.81 -40.13
N PHE A 196 26.34 5.04 -39.44
CA PHE A 196 26.96 4.06 -38.55
C PHE A 196 26.69 4.43 -37.09
N TRP A 197 26.35 3.44 -36.28
CA TRP A 197 26.17 3.58 -34.83
C TRP A 197 27.25 2.73 -34.15
N TYR A 198 28.09 3.34 -33.30
CA TYR A 198 29.19 2.71 -32.59
C TYR A 198 29.11 2.97 -31.08
#